data_AF-Q929I4-F1
#
_entry.id   AF-Q929I4-F1
#
_cell.length_a   1.000
_cell.length_b   1.000
_cell.length_c   1.000
_cell.angle_alpha   90.00
_cell.angle_beta   90.00
_cell.angle_gamma   90.00
#
_symmetry.space_group_name_H-M   'P 1'
#
loop_
_entity.id
_entity.type
_entity.pdbx_description
1 polymer ?
#
loop_
_entity_poly.entity_id
_entity_poly.type
_entity_poly.pdbx_seq_one_letter_code
_entity_poly.pdbx_strand_id
1 'polypeptide(L)'
;MEFEDEKLLREVLLFARSVDTKINDMSLEVIDFGDLRNYTKNEVLLTLYWLEENGYLTRNNNITEKRYTITLKGELLYEHFLKISENE
;
A
#
# COMPACT_ATOMS: atom_id res chain seq x y z
N MET A 1 15.70 -5.59 2.04
CA MET A 1 14.95 -6.03 3.24
C MET A 1 13.78 -6.81 2.69
N GLU A 2 13.59 -8.06 3.09
CA GLU A 2 12.41 -8.85 2.70
C GLU A 2 11.22 -8.43 3.58
N PHE A 3 10.01 -8.39 3.03
CA PHE A 3 8.80 -8.08 3.78
C PHE A 3 8.10 -9.40 4.11
N GLU A 4 7.91 -9.70 5.39
CA GLU A 4 7.50 -11.04 5.85
C GLU A 4 6.01 -11.35 5.59
N ASP A 5 5.14 -10.34 5.63
CA ASP A 5 3.69 -10.52 5.43
C ASP A 5 3.27 -10.09 4.01
N GLU A 6 3.36 -11.03 3.07
CA GLU A 6 2.99 -10.80 1.67
C GLU A 6 1.51 -10.43 1.50
N LYS A 7 0.62 -10.95 2.37
CA LYS A 7 -0.80 -10.62 2.32
C LYS A 7 -1.02 -9.16 2.68
N LEU A 8 -0.43 -8.69 3.78
CA LEU A 8 -0.47 -7.29 4.18
C LEU A 8 0.13 -6.39 3.11
N LEU A 9 1.27 -6.79 2.54
CA LEU A 9 1.93 -6.05 1.46
C LEU A 9 1.01 -5.86 0.26
N ARG A 10 0.33 -6.94 -0.16
CA ARG A 10 -0.62 -6.92 -1.26
C ARG A 10 -1.82 -6.02 -0.97
N GLU A 11 -2.44 -6.15 0.19
CA GLU A 11 -3.64 -5.38 0.56
C GLU A 11 -3.33 -3.88 0.67
N VAL A 12 -2.17 -3.52 1.22
CA VAL A 12 -1.72 -2.11 1.31
C VAL A 12 -1.41 -1.55 -0.09
N LEU A 13 -0.79 -2.34 -0.95
CA LEU A 13 -0.51 -1.94 -2.33
C LEU A 13 -1.81 -1.76 -3.14
N LEU A 14 -2.79 -2.66 -2.97
CA LEU A 14 -4.12 -2.56 -3.58
C LEU A 14 -4.84 -1.29 -3.13
N PHE A 15 -4.81 -1.01 -1.82
CA PHE A 15 -5.40 0.20 -1.27
C PHE A 15 -4.76 1.47 -1.84
N ALA A 16 -3.43 1.55 -1.82
CA ALA A 16 -2.69 2.71 -2.33
C ALA A 16 -2.90 2.96 -3.84
N ARG A 17 -3.22 1.92 -4.61
CA ARG A 17 -3.61 2.00 -6.01
C ARG A 17 -5.06 2.43 -6.20
N SER A 18 -5.97 1.92 -5.36
CA SER A 18 -7.42 2.10 -5.51
C SER A 18 -7.88 3.49 -5.08
N VAL A 19 -7.13 4.13 -4.19
CA VAL A 19 -7.50 5.41 -3.63
C VAL A 19 -6.35 6.40 -3.86
N ASP A 20 -6.60 7.43 -4.67
CA ASP A 20 -5.75 8.64 -4.68
C ASP A 20 -6.00 9.38 -3.37
N THR A 21 -5.41 8.85 -2.29
CA THR A 21 -5.77 9.21 -0.92
C THR A 21 -4.61 9.85 -0.19
N LYS A 22 -4.99 10.74 0.73
CA LYS A 22 -4.03 11.45 1.57
C LYS A 22 -3.45 10.48 2.59
N ILE A 23 -2.16 10.57 2.89
CA ILE A 23 -1.49 9.78 3.94
C ILE A 23 -2.21 9.89 5.28
N ASN A 24 -2.75 11.08 5.60
CA ASN A 24 -3.50 11.29 6.84
C ASN A 24 -4.84 10.55 6.81
N ASP A 25 -5.49 10.50 5.66
CA ASP A 25 -6.74 9.75 5.48
C ASP A 25 -6.44 8.24 5.45
N MET A 26 -5.26 7.82 4.98
CA MET A 26 -4.78 6.43 5.14
C MET A 26 -4.66 6.05 6.63
N SER A 27 -4.35 6.97 7.54
CA SER A 27 -4.25 6.62 8.98
C SER A 27 -5.59 6.48 9.70
N LEU A 28 -6.68 6.96 9.08
CA LEU A 28 -8.03 6.99 9.65
C LEU A 28 -9.02 6.08 8.90
N GLU A 29 -8.90 5.95 7.58
CA GLU A 29 -9.83 5.22 6.70
C GLU A 29 -9.36 3.82 6.29
N VAL A 30 -8.07 3.50 6.47
CA VAL A 30 -7.47 2.20 6.08
C VAL A 30 -8.13 1.00 6.75
N ILE A 31 -8.59 1.14 8.00
CA ILE A 31 -9.13 0.01 8.75
C ILE A 31 -10.44 -0.49 8.13
N ASP A 32 -11.18 0.33 7.38
CA ASP A 32 -12.44 -0.12 6.78
C ASP A 32 -12.26 -0.67 5.35
N PHE A 33 -11.04 -0.68 4.80
CA PHE A 33 -10.77 -1.17 3.45
C PHE A 33 -10.44 -2.67 3.42
N GLY A 34 -11.41 -3.47 2.98
CA GLY A 34 -11.20 -4.90 2.69
C GLY A 34 -10.64 -5.68 3.88
N ASP A 35 -9.52 -6.38 3.65
CA ASP A 35 -8.85 -7.20 4.66
C ASP A 35 -7.91 -6.38 5.57
N LEU A 36 -7.68 -5.09 5.30
CA LEU A 36 -6.83 -4.22 6.13
C LEU A 36 -7.39 -4.03 7.54
N ARG A 37 -8.69 -4.28 7.74
CA ARG A 37 -9.35 -4.28 9.06
C ARG A 37 -8.78 -5.28 10.05
N ASN A 38 -8.11 -6.32 9.55
CA ASN A 38 -7.52 -7.37 10.37
C ASN A 38 -6.12 -6.99 10.88
N TYR A 39 -5.59 -5.84 10.46
CA TYR A 39 -4.26 -5.37 10.79
C TYR A 39 -4.31 -4.11 11.64
N THR A 40 -3.28 -3.91 12.45
CA THR A 40 -3.11 -2.68 13.22
C THR A 40 -2.71 -1.52 12.31
N LYS A 41 -3.03 -0.29 12.76
CA LYS A 41 -2.61 0.93 12.05
C LYS A 41 -1.10 0.98 11.82
N ASN A 42 -0.32 0.52 12.80
CA ASN A 42 1.13 0.54 12.72
C ASN A 42 1.66 -0.42 11.68
N GLU A 43 1.09 -1.62 11.58
CA GLU A 43 1.45 -2.59 10.53
C GLU A 43 1.20 -1.99 9.15
N VAL A 44 0.01 -1.44 8.90
CA VAL A 44 -0.29 -0.82 7.60
C VAL A 44 0.64 0.36 7.30
N LEU A 45 0.90 1.23 8.29
CA LEU A 45 1.78 2.38 8.12
C LEU A 45 3.23 1.96 7.83
N LEU A 46 3.74 0.95 8.52
CA LEU A 46 5.07 0.40 8.28
C LEU A 46 5.18 -0.21 6.88
N THR A 47 4.15 -0.92 6.42
CA THR A 47 4.08 -1.45 5.05
C THR A 47 4.10 -0.35 4.01
N LEU A 48 3.36 0.74 4.23
CA LEU A 48 3.38 1.92 3.34
C LEU A 48 4.77 2.54 3.24
N TYR A 49 5.45 2.72 4.39
CA TYR A 49 6.82 3.24 4.40
C TYR A 49 7.79 2.29 3.72
N TRP A 50 7.65 0.98 3.93
CA TRP A 50 8.46 -0.01 3.24
C TRP A 50 8.26 0.07 1.71
N LEU A 51 7.01 0.18 1.25
CA LEU A 51 6.70 0.32 -0.17
C LEU A 51 7.28 1.62 -0.77
N GLU A 52 7.24 2.72 -0.02
CA GLU A 52 7.86 4.00 -0.40
C GLU A 52 9.39 3.90 -0.46
N GLU A 53 10.03 3.39 0.59
CA GLU A 53 11.49 3.24 0.67
C GLU A 53 12.05 2.33 -0.43
N ASN A 54 11.27 1.33 -0.85
CA ASN A 54 11.64 0.43 -1.92
C ASN A 54 11.19 0.92 -3.32
N GLY A 55 10.60 2.11 -3.43
CA GLY A 55 10.27 2.76 -4.70
C GLY A 55 9.03 2.19 -5.41
N TYR A 56 8.18 1.45 -4.70
CA TYR A 56 6.88 0.98 -5.22
C TYR A 56 5.82 2.09 -5.14
N LEU A 57 5.96 3.00 -4.18
CA LEU A 57 5.13 4.19 -4.03
C LEU A 57 6.01 5.45 -4.10
N THR A 58 5.42 6.54 -4.58
CA THR A 58 6.00 7.88 -4.51
C THR A 58 5.09 8.78 -3.69
N ARG A 59 5.69 9.55 -2.79
CA ARG A 59 4.98 10.53 -1.98
C ARG A 59 4.98 11.89 -2.68
N ASN A 60 3.80 12.42 -2.99
CA ASN A 60 3.64 13.81 -3.38
C ASN A 60 3.44 14.68 -2.13
N ASN A 61 4.39 15.59 -1.89
CA ASN A 61 4.44 16.45 -0.69
C ASN A 61 3.88 17.87 -0.94
N ASN A 62 2.89 18.01 -1.82
CA ASN A 62 2.20 19.29 -1.97
C ASN A 62 1.61 19.72 -0.61
N ILE A 63 1.82 21.00 -0.25
CA ILE A 63 1.70 21.56 1.11
C ILE A 63 0.30 21.37 1.71
N THR A 64 -0.72 21.19 0.89
CA THR A 64 -2.10 20.99 1.33
C THR A 64 -2.41 19.54 1.68
N GLU A 65 -1.79 18.55 1.03
CA GLU A 65 -2.15 17.13 1.15
C GLU A 65 -0.98 16.21 0.76
N LYS A 66 -0.47 15.41 1.71
CA LYS A 66 0.49 14.34 1.39
C LYS A 66 -0.27 13.20 0.71
N ARG A 67 0.08 12.81 -0.51
CA ARG A 67 -0.58 11.74 -1.27
C ARG A 67 0.43 10.69 -1.73
N TYR A 68 -0.01 9.44 -1.85
CA TYR A 68 0.79 8.39 -2.49
C TYR A 68 0.34 8.16 -3.92
N THR A 69 1.31 7.88 -4.78
CA THR A 69 1.08 7.46 -6.16
C THR A 69 1.93 6.22 -6.43
N ILE A 70 1.28 5.18 -6.97
CA ILE A 70 1.95 3.95 -7.35
C ILE A 70 2.90 4.19 -8.52
N THR A 71 4.11 3.62 -8.43
CA THR A 71 5.11 3.70 -9.50
C THR A 71 4.92 2.56 -10.49
N LEU A 72 5.62 2.61 -11.63
CA LEU A 72 5.69 1.45 -12.54
C LEU A 72 6.21 0.19 -11.83
N LYS A 73 7.17 0.34 -10.91
CA LYS A 73 7.68 -0.77 -10.09
C LYS A 73 6.60 -1.34 -9.17
N GLY A 74 5.77 -0.46 -8.58
CA GLY A 74 4.60 -0.83 -7.80
C GLY A 74 3.57 -1.61 -8.61
N GLU A 75 3.22 -1.14 -9.81
CA GLU A 75 2.28 -1.85 -10.70
C GLU A 75 2.80 -3.23 -11.08
N LEU A 76 4.09 -3.38 -11.39
CA LEU A 76 4.68 -4.70 -11.68
C LEU A 76 4.61 -5.66 -10.49
N LEU A 77 4.79 -5.16 -9.26
CA LEU A 77 4.64 -5.97 -8.06
C LEU A 77 3.17 -6.38 -7.86
N TYR A 78 2.23 -5.48 -8.12
CA TYR A 78 0.80 -5.77 -8.02
C TYR A 78 0.36 -6.86 -9.02
N GLU A 79 0.78 -6.75 -10.28
CA GLU A 79 0.52 -7.77 -11.31
C GLU A 79 1.14 -9.13 -10.96
N HIS A 80 2.28 -9.14 -10.27
CA HIS A 80 2.88 -10.37 -9.77
C HIS A 80 1.99 -11.04 -8.72
N PHE A 81 1.43 -10.28 -7.77
CA PHE A 81 0.52 -10.82 -6.77
C PHE A 81 -0.79 -11.35 -7.37
N LEU A 82 -1.34 -10.68 -8.39
CA LEU A 82 -2.53 -11.18 -9.10
C LEU A 82 -2.30 -12.56 -9.71
N LYS A 83 -1.17 -12.74 -10.41
CA LYS A 83 -0.80 -14.03 -11.01
C LYS A 83 -0.60 -15.14 -10.00
N ILE A 84 -0.15 -14.83 -8.79
CA ILE A 84 -0.03 -15.83 -7.71
C ILE A 84 -1.43 -16.24 -7.25
N SER A 85 -2.33 -15.27 -7.03
CA SER A 85 -3.70 -15.56 -6.56
C SER A 85 -4.61 -16.28 -7.56
N GLU A 86 -4.32 -16.21 -8.87
CA GLU A 86 -5.08 -16.94 -9.90
C GLU A 86 -4.67 -18.42 -10.03
N ASN A 87 -3.54 -18.82 -9.42
CA ASN A 87 -3.03 -20.19 -9.45
C ASN A 87 -3.28 -20.98 -8.15
N GLU A 88 -4.03 -20.41 -7.21
CA GLU A 88 -4.56 -21.07 -6.00
C GLU A 88 -6.03 -21.47 -6.18
#